data_AF-A0A2T5F226-F1
#
_entry.id   AF-A0A2T5F226-F1
#
_cell.length_a   1.000
_cell.length_b   1.000
_cell.length_c   1.000
_cell.angle_alpha   90.00
_cell.angle_beta   90.00
_cell.angle_gamma   90.00
#
_symmetry.space_group_name_H-M   'P 1'
#
loop_
_entity.id
_entity.type
_entity.pdbx_description
1 polymer ?
#
loop_
_entity_poly.entity_id
_entity_poly.type
_entity_poly.pdbx_seq_one_letter_code
_entity_poly.pdbx_strand_id
1 'polypeptide(L)'
;MQFRIILLLCLSLMGCSSNQNLMPDPTTITLFYGDTSISAGVLEDKTFSSVLANRKESVTFSGSISKQNSGYFVDMLVIREDKTRQSTRQLNTSLHMEPGELVDVGGVNNDVFRVILE
;
A
#
# COMPACT_ATOMS: atom_id res chain seq x y z
N MET A 1 42.80 -11.36 58.39
CA MET A 1 42.76 -11.74 56.95
C MET A 1 41.72 -10.86 56.28
N GLN A 2 42.11 -9.96 55.37
CA GLN A 2 41.18 -9.05 54.69
C GLN A 2 40.63 -9.72 53.43
N PHE A 3 39.34 -10.03 53.42
CA PHE A 3 38.63 -10.46 52.22
C PHE A 3 38.27 -9.23 51.38
N ARG A 4 38.96 -9.04 50.25
CA ARG A 4 38.57 -8.07 49.22
C ARG A 4 37.57 -8.76 48.29
N ILE A 5 36.31 -8.37 48.37
CA ILE A 5 35.26 -8.82 47.46
C ILE A 5 35.29 -7.91 46.24
N ILE A 6 35.73 -8.43 45.10
CA ILE A 6 35.70 -7.73 43.81
C ILE A 6 34.32 -7.99 43.19
N LEU A 7 33.45 -6.97 43.23
CA LEU A 7 32.14 -7.01 42.61
C LEU A 7 32.29 -6.75 41.11
N LEU A 8 32.33 -7.83 40.31
CA LEU A 8 32.31 -7.76 38.85
C LEU A 8 30.91 -7.38 38.37
N LEU A 9 30.75 -6.11 37.96
CA LEU A 9 29.54 -5.59 37.35
C LEU A 9 29.44 -6.14 35.91
N CYS A 10 28.72 -7.24 35.70
CA CYS A 10 28.42 -7.75 34.37
C CYS A 10 27.48 -6.77 33.65
N LEU A 11 28.05 -5.93 32.78
CA LEU A 11 27.32 -5.18 31.76
C LEU A 11 26.75 -6.18 30.75
N SER A 12 25.52 -6.67 30.98
CA SER A 12 24.76 -7.34 29.94
C SER A 12 24.38 -6.31 28.88
N LEU A 13 25.19 -6.23 27.82
CA LEU A 13 24.81 -5.56 26.58
C LEU A 13 23.62 -6.34 25.99
N MET A 14 22.41 -5.98 26.40
CA MET A 14 21.21 -6.36 25.67
C MET A 14 21.24 -5.59 24.37
N GLY A 15 21.88 -6.17 23.36
CA GLY A 15 21.70 -5.76 21.97
C GLY A 15 20.25 -6.06 21.60
N CYS A 16 19.37 -5.08 21.77
CA CYS A 16 18.11 -5.04 21.04
C CYS A 16 18.48 -4.89 19.57
N SER A 17 18.79 -6.01 18.89
CA SER A 17 18.76 -6.02 17.44
C SER A 17 17.30 -5.82 17.06
N SER A 18 16.95 -4.56 16.81
CA SER A 18 15.70 -4.20 16.18
C SER A 18 15.69 -4.87 14.82
N ASN A 19 15.07 -6.06 14.74
CA ASN A 19 14.60 -6.66 13.49
C ASN A 19 13.42 -5.80 13.00
N GLN A 20 13.67 -4.52 12.72
CA GLN A 20 12.81 -3.77 11.84
C GLN A 20 12.99 -4.47 10.51
N ASN A 21 12.00 -5.27 10.15
CA ASN A 21 11.86 -5.87 8.84
C ASN A 21 11.95 -4.72 7.84
N LEU A 22 13.16 -4.46 7.33
CA LEU A 22 13.46 -3.39 6.38
C LEU A 22 12.90 -3.83 5.03
N MET A 23 11.58 -3.89 4.95
CA MET A 23 10.92 -4.07 3.67
C MET A 23 11.17 -2.80 2.86
N PRO A 24 11.66 -2.94 1.62
CA PRO A 24 11.85 -1.80 0.74
C PRO A 24 10.52 -1.08 0.57
N ASP A 25 10.59 0.24 0.40
CA ASP A 25 9.40 1.00 0.09
C ASP A 25 8.81 0.50 -1.24
N PRO A 26 7.49 0.40 -1.34
CA PRO A 26 6.83 -0.07 -2.54
C PRO A 26 7.08 0.89 -3.69
N THR A 27 7.26 0.30 -4.86
CA THR A 27 7.57 1.01 -6.10
C THR A 27 6.41 0.97 -7.07
N THR A 28 5.49 0.03 -6.88
CA THR A 28 4.34 -0.18 -7.74
C THR A 28 3.09 -0.42 -6.89
N ILE A 29 1.95 0.01 -7.41
CA ILE A 29 0.64 -0.33 -6.88
C ILE A 29 -0.23 -0.79 -8.04
N THR A 30 -0.95 -1.89 -7.84
CA THR A 30 -1.76 -2.51 -8.89
C THR A 30 -3.21 -2.64 -8.42
N LEU A 31 -4.12 -2.03 -9.19
CA LEU A 31 -5.57 -2.15 -9.03
C LEU A 31 -6.10 -3.26 -9.94
N PHE A 32 -6.91 -4.15 -9.40
CA PHE A 32 -7.65 -5.19 -10.10
C PHE A 32 -9.14 -4.86 -10.11
N TYR A 33 -9.78 -5.04 -11.27
CA TYR A 33 -11.22 -4.87 -11.43
C TYR A 33 -11.73 -5.74 -12.58
N GLY A 34 -12.77 -6.54 -12.33
CA GLY A 34 -13.19 -7.58 -13.27
C GLY A 34 -12.02 -8.50 -13.64
N ASP A 35 -11.82 -8.72 -14.95
CA ASP A 35 -10.70 -9.52 -15.48
C ASP A 35 -9.48 -8.67 -15.88
N THR A 36 -9.43 -7.41 -15.43
CA THR A 36 -8.41 -6.42 -15.82
C THR A 36 -7.63 -5.92 -14.62
N SER A 37 -6.40 -5.46 -14.88
CA SER A 37 -5.58 -4.75 -13.91
C SER A 37 -4.97 -3.49 -14.50
N ILE A 38 -4.62 -2.56 -13.62
CA ILE A 38 -3.90 -1.34 -13.94
C ILE A 38 -2.85 -1.08 -12.87
N SER A 39 -1.58 -0.99 -13.28
CA SER A 39 -0.46 -0.68 -12.39
C SER A 39 -0.05 0.78 -12.53
N ALA A 40 0.41 1.35 -11.42
CA ALA A 40 0.98 2.68 -11.35
C ALA A 40 2.32 2.61 -10.62
N GLY A 41 3.33 3.31 -11.16
CA GLY A 41 4.57 3.54 -10.42
C GLY A 41 4.34 4.52 -9.28
N VAL A 42 4.89 4.22 -8.11
CA VAL A 42 4.91 5.12 -6.95
C VAL A 42 6.07 6.08 -7.12
N LEU A 43 5.76 7.38 -7.15
CA LEU A 43 6.74 8.44 -7.33
C LEU A 43 7.48 8.77 -6.03
N GLU A 44 8.53 9.60 -6.12
CA GLU A 44 9.33 10.03 -4.96
C GLU A 44 8.50 10.76 -3.90
N ASP A 45 7.50 11.53 -4.33
CA ASP A 45 6.54 12.22 -3.45
C ASP A 45 5.44 11.30 -2.88
N LYS A 46 5.58 9.99 -3.14
CA LYS A 46 4.66 8.92 -2.71
C LYS A 46 3.26 9.00 -3.31
N THR A 47 3.10 9.74 -4.41
CA THR A 47 1.88 9.72 -5.21
C THR A 47 1.96 8.68 -6.32
N PHE A 48 0.79 8.30 -6.83
CA PHE A 48 0.68 7.41 -8.00
C PHE A 48 -0.52 7.81 -8.84
N SER A 49 -0.43 7.56 -10.15
CA SER A 49 -1.54 7.75 -11.08
C SER A 49 -1.36 6.88 -12.33
N SER A 50 -2.43 6.27 -12.79
CA SER A 50 -2.47 5.50 -14.02
C SER A 50 -3.85 5.59 -14.65
N VAL A 51 -3.89 5.47 -15.98
CA VAL A 51 -5.14 5.52 -16.76
C VAL A 51 -5.15 4.37 -17.76
N LEU A 52 -6.20 3.55 -17.71
CA LEU A 52 -6.53 2.62 -18.78
C LEU A 52 -7.74 3.15 -19.53
N ALA A 53 -7.59 3.43 -20.83
CA ALA A 53 -8.68 3.96 -21.63
C ALA A 53 -8.80 3.24 -22.98
N ASN A 54 -10.03 2.89 -23.33
CA ASN A 54 -10.38 2.35 -24.64
C ASN A 54 -11.65 3.03 -25.18
N ARG A 55 -12.21 2.51 -26.28
CA ARG A 55 -13.41 3.07 -26.91
C ARG A 55 -14.69 2.93 -26.08
N LYS A 56 -14.75 1.93 -25.20
CA LYS A 56 -15.94 1.60 -24.40
C LYS A 56 -15.86 2.17 -22.99
N GLU A 57 -14.68 2.19 -22.40
CA GLU A 57 -14.49 2.64 -21.01
C GLU A 57 -13.17 3.37 -20.79
N SER A 58 -13.11 4.09 -19.67
CA SER A 58 -11.87 4.60 -19.07
C SER A 58 -11.87 4.34 -17.57
N VAL A 59 -10.71 3.96 -17.03
CA VAL A 59 -10.45 3.81 -15.61
C VAL A 59 -9.24 4.65 -15.25
N THR A 60 -9.44 5.61 -14.35
CA THR A 60 -8.39 6.37 -13.70
C THR A 60 -8.18 5.82 -12.30
N PHE A 61 -6.93 5.56 -11.94
CA PHE A 61 -6.51 5.05 -10.66
C PHE A 61 -5.40 5.94 -10.12
N SER A 62 -5.64 6.63 -9.02
CA SER A 62 -4.71 7.61 -8.47
C SER A 62 -4.78 7.69 -6.95
N GLY A 63 -3.74 8.20 -6.31
CA GLY A 63 -3.71 8.33 -4.87
C GLY A 63 -2.35 8.67 -4.30
N SER A 64 -2.21 8.44 -3.00
CA SER A 64 -0.99 8.65 -2.24
C SER A 64 -0.78 7.56 -1.20
N ILE A 65 0.49 7.30 -0.89
CA ILE A 65 0.91 6.29 0.06
C ILE A 65 1.67 6.97 1.19
N SER A 66 1.37 6.62 2.43
CA SER A 66 2.12 7.08 3.59
C SER A 66 2.51 5.91 4.49
N LYS A 67 3.76 5.89 4.94
CA LYS A 67 4.29 4.80 5.78
C LYS A 67 3.70 4.90 7.19
N GLN A 68 3.15 3.81 7.71
CA GLN A 68 2.58 3.75 9.06
C GLN A 68 2.99 2.43 9.73
N ASN A 69 3.86 2.52 10.75
CA ASN A 69 4.39 1.35 11.47
C ASN A 69 5.05 0.33 10.52
N SER A 70 4.51 -0.90 10.45
CA SER A 70 4.95 -1.96 9.55
C SER A 70 4.42 -1.83 8.13
N GLY A 71 3.29 -1.13 7.95
CA GLY A 71 2.56 -1.07 6.70
C GLY A 71 2.44 0.34 6.14
N TYR A 72 1.41 0.52 5.31
CA TYR A 72 1.15 1.73 4.56
C TYR A 72 -0.32 2.11 4.65
N PHE A 73 -0.56 3.40 4.86
CA PHE A 73 -1.87 4.00 4.67
C PHE A 73 -1.96 4.51 3.23
N VAL A 74 -2.94 4.01 2.49
CA VAL A 74 -3.13 4.26 1.06
C VAL A 74 -4.45 5.00 0.88
N ASP A 75 -4.37 6.25 0.45
CA ASP A 75 -5.51 7.03 -0.01
C ASP A 75 -5.65 6.83 -1.52
N MET A 76 -6.86 6.52 -1.98
CA MET A 76 -7.09 6.12 -3.35
C MET A 76 -8.41 6.69 -3.90
N LEU A 77 -8.32 7.15 -5.14
CA LEU A 77 -9.45 7.49 -5.99
C LEU A 77 -9.42 6.62 -7.25
N VAL A 78 -10.52 5.90 -7.47
CA VAL A 78 -10.79 5.17 -8.70
C VAL A 78 -11.98 5.82 -9.40
N ILE A 79 -11.80 6.23 -10.66
CA ILE A 79 -12.88 6.76 -11.49
C ILE A 79 -13.05 5.84 -12.70
N ARG A 80 -14.23 5.25 -12.85
CA ARG A 80 -14.60 4.45 -14.02
C ARG A 80 -15.67 5.15 -14.83
N GLU A 81 -15.41 5.36 -16.11
CA GLU A 81 -16.35 5.91 -17.07
C GLU A 81 -16.72 4.85 -18.10
N ASP A 82 -18.02 4.59 -18.24
CA ASP A 82 -18.59 3.83 -19.35
C ASP A 82 -19.05 4.83 -20.42
N LYS A 83 -18.31 4.89 -21.52
CA LYS A 83 -18.55 5.81 -22.64
C LYS A 83 -19.77 5.40 -23.46
N THR A 84 -20.15 4.12 -23.42
CA THR A 84 -21.32 3.60 -24.15
C THR A 84 -22.62 3.99 -23.45
N ARG A 85 -22.62 4.01 -22.12
CA ARG A 85 -23.77 4.36 -21.28
C ARG A 85 -23.72 5.78 -20.73
N GLN A 86 -22.68 6.55 -21.05
CA GLN A 86 -22.43 7.90 -20.53
C GLN A 86 -22.53 7.95 -19.01
N SER A 87 -21.96 6.94 -18.33
CA SER A 87 -22.06 6.82 -16.88
C SER A 87 -20.68 6.84 -16.23
N THR A 88 -20.54 7.58 -15.14
CA THR A 88 -19.31 7.64 -14.34
C THR A 88 -19.56 7.10 -12.94
N ARG A 89 -18.60 6.34 -12.43
CA ARG A 89 -18.58 5.81 -11.07
C ARG A 89 -17.27 6.20 -10.41
N GLN A 90 -17.33 6.49 -9.12
CA GLN A 90 -16.17 6.89 -8.35
C GLN A 90 -16.14 6.10 -7.04
N LEU A 91 -14.94 5.65 -6.68
CA LEU A 91 -14.64 5.06 -5.39
C LEU A 91 -13.50 5.88 -4.77
N ASN A 92 -13.77 6.46 -3.62
CA ASN A 92 -12.79 7.16 -2.80
C ASN A 92 -12.68 6.42 -1.47
N THR A 93 -11.48 6.01 -1.10
CA THR A 93 -11.27 5.17 0.08
C THR A 93 -9.85 5.28 0.60
N SER A 94 -9.68 4.92 1.86
CA SER A 94 -8.40 4.83 2.54
C SER A 94 -8.25 3.46 3.18
N LEU A 95 -7.07 2.85 3.03
CA LEU A 95 -6.79 1.49 3.50
C LEU A 95 -5.46 1.43 4.24
N HIS A 96 -5.38 0.60 5.27
CA HIS A 96 -4.10 0.15 5.80
C HIS A 96 -3.70 -1.14 5.09
N MET A 97 -2.50 -1.20 4.52
CA MET A 97 -2.03 -2.30 3.69
C MET A 97 -0.59 -2.68 4.03
N GLU A 98 -0.31 -3.97 4.08
CA GLU A 98 1.05 -4.49 4.08
C GLU A 98 1.49 -4.81 2.63
N PRO A 99 2.75 -4.56 2.23
CA PRO A 99 3.21 -4.93 0.89
C PRO A 99 3.06 -6.43 0.62
N GLY A 100 2.65 -6.77 -0.61
CA GLY A 100 2.35 -8.14 -1.04
C GLY A 100 0.97 -8.66 -0.62
N GLU A 101 0.20 -7.92 0.18
CA GLU A 101 -1.16 -8.28 0.54
C GLU A 101 -2.17 -7.79 -0.52
N LEU A 102 -3.01 -8.70 -1.02
CA LEU A 102 -4.13 -8.35 -1.88
C LEU A 102 -5.35 -8.02 -1.02
N VAL A 103 -5.79 -6.76 -1.07
CA VAL A 103 -6.87 -6.24 -0.23
C VAL A 103 -8.11 -5.90 -1.05
N ASP A 104 -9.28 -6.33 -0.59
CA ASP A 104 -10.58 -5.92 -1.14
C ASP A 104 -10.89 -4.48 -0.71
N VAL A 105 -11.03 -3.60 -1.69
CA VAL A 105 -11.18 -2.14 -1.49
C VAL A 105 -12.65 -1.75 -1.35
N GLY A 106 -13.54 -2.55 -1.92
CA GLY A 106 -14.97 -2.27 -2.03
C GLY A 106 -15.45 -2.43 -3.47
N GLY A 107 -16.65 -1.95 -3.76
CA GLY A 107 -17.23 -2.14 -5.08
C GLY A 107 -18.48 -1.32 -5.34
N VAL A 108 -18.82 -1.16 -6.62
CA VAL A 108 -20.07 -0.52 -7.07
C VAL A 108 -20.77 -1.45 -8.05
N ASN A 109 -22.03 -1.80 -7.79
CA ASN A 109 -22.86 -2.63 -8.69
C ASN A 109 -22.20 -3.94 -9.13
N ASN A 110 -21.70 -4.72 -8.17
CA ASN A 110 -21.00 -6.01 -8.34
C ASN A 110 -19.57 -5.95 -8.89
N ASP A 111 -19.07 -4.78 -9.30
CA ASP A 111 -17.65 -4.61 -9.61
C ASP A 111 -16.87 -4.50 -8.30
N VAL A 112 -16.07 -5.52 -7.94
CA VAL A 112 -15.17 -5.49 -6.79
C VAL A 112 -13.80 -5.01 -7.22
N PHE A 113 -13.28 -4.01 -6.51
CA PHE A 113 -11.92 -3.51 -6.67
C PHE A 113 -11.01 -4.16 -5.64
N ARG A 114 -9.85 -4.63 -6.09
CA ARG A 114 -8.79 -5.15 -5.22
C ARG A 114 -7.49 -4.43 -5.51
N VAL A 115 -6.65 -4.27 -4.50
CA VAL A 115 -5.36 -3.59 -4.65
C VAL A 115 -4.26 -4.40 -3.99
N ILE A 116 -3.08 -4.36 -4.60
CA ILE A 116 -1.83 -4.86 -4.02
C ILE A 116 -0.75 -3.78 -4.13
N LEU A 117 0.14 -3.77 -3.15
CA LEU A 117 1.28 -2.87 -3.04
C LEU A 117 2.57 -3.70 -3.21
N GLU A 118 3.43 -3.32 -4.16
CA GLU A 118 4.58 -4.12 -4.63
C GLU A 118 5.91 -3.37 -4.53
#